data_AF-A0A1Q8TQI2-F1
#
_entry.id   AF-A0A1Q8TQI2-F1
#
_cell.length_a   1.000
_cell.length_b   1.000
_cell.length_c   1.000
_cell.angle_alpha   90.00
_cell.angle_beta   90.00
_cell.angle_gamma   90.00
#
_symmetry.space_group_name_H-M   'P 1'
#
loop_
_entity.id
_entity.type
_entity.pdbx_description
1 polymer ?
#
loop_
_entity_poly.entity_id
_entity_poly.type
_entity_poly.pdbx_seq_one_letter_code
_entity_poly.pdbx_strand_id
1 'polypeptide(L)'
;MELAHEQRGDEISVRQITERAGVSRQVFYLHFHDRDEAITTAVADSLAEALPRDTGSKEEALALIHRFLGFTTGHVALYTNLYRSSASEQVATAARTLLHPACVILARSVLGDSSAADPAVRDRDTWREQALTTLLVGGVMEVSRRWVEARTGDHADIDPAIAHQMLDDCLRLLLGDAPPRDV
;
A
#
# COMPACT_ATOMS: atom_id res chain seq x y z
N MET A 1 12.66 -11.24 0.33
CA MET A 1 11.43 -11.39 -0.47
C MET A 1 11.26 -12.78 -1.04
N GLU A 2 12.28 -13.38 -1.68
CA GLU A 2 12.18 -14.68 -2.38
C GLU A 2 11.44 -15.78 -1.60
N LEU A 3 11.85 -16.07 -0.35
CA LEU A 3 11.21 -17.11 0.45
C LEU A 3 9.70 -16.87 0.67
N ALA A 4 9.29 -15.61 0.78
CA ALA A 4 7.89 -15.24 0.96
C ALA A 4 7.08 -15.28 -0.36
N HIS A 5 7.73 -15.33 -1.52
CA HIS A 5 7.08 -15.71 -2.78
C HIS A 5 6.90 -17.23 -2.91
N GLU A 6 7.84 -18.00 -2.35
CA GLU A 6 7.91 -19.45 -2.52
C GLU A 6 6.96 -20.22 -1.57
N GLN A 7 6.81 -19.77 -0.33
CA GLN A 7 6.05 -20.51 0.70
C GLN A 7 5.37 -19.57 1.70
N ARG A 8 4.46 -20.11 2.51
CA ARG A 8 3.72 -19.32 3.49
C ARG A 8 4.65 -18.75 4.56
N GLY A 9 4.32 -17.55 5.06
CA GLY A 9 5.13 -16.86 6.06
C GLY A 9 5.34 -17.69 7.34
N ASP A 10 4.34 -18.47 7.74
CA ASP A 10 4.41 -19.36 8.90
C ASP A 10 5.29 -20.61 8.70
N GLU A 11 5.56 -20.99 7.45
CA GLU A 11 6.42 -22.11 7.06
C GLU A 11 7.90 -21.72 6.90
N ILE A 12 8.17 -20.43 6.68
CA ILE A 12 9.53 -19.91 6.63
C ILE A 12 10.15 -20.06 8.03
N SER A 13 11.41 -20.46 8.09
CA SER A 13 12.20 -20.54 9.32
C SER A 13 13.39 -19.56 9.27
N VAL A 14 13.85 -19.13 10.45
CA VAL A 14 15.09 -18.34 10.57
C VAL A 14 16.26 -19.07 9.91
N ARG A 15 16.29 -20.41 9.99
CA ARG A 15 17.29 -21.23 9.32
C ARG A 15 17.29 -21.00 7.80
N GLN A 16 16.14 -21.13 7.14
CA GLN A 16 16.04 -20.91 5.68
C GLN A 16 16.45 -19.49 5.31
N ILE A 17 16.05 -18.48 6.11
CA ILE A 17 16.45 -17.09 5.89
C ILE A 17 17.98 -16.96 5.94
N THR A 18 18.60 -17.48 6.99
CA THR A 18 20.06 -17.41 7.18
C THR A 18 20.84 -18.17 6.11
N GLU A 19 20.34 -19.35 5.71
CA GLU A 19 20.95 -20.17 4.64
C GLU A 19 20.87 -19.46 3.29
N ARG A 20 19.71 -18.89 2.94
CA ARG A 20 19.53 -18.13 1.69
C ARG A 20 20.36 -16.84 1.66
N ALA A 21 20.48 -16.15 2.80
CA ALA A 21 21.24 -14.92 2.91
C ALA A 21 22.76 -15.15 3.10
N GLY A 22 23.22 -16.39 3.30
CA GLY A 22 24.63 -16.71 3.52
C GLY A 22 25.21 -16.16 4.83
N VAL A 23 24.37 -15.96 5.86
CA VAL A 23 24.77 -15.38 7.16
C VAL A 23 24.54 -16.37 8.31
N SER A 24 25.14 -16.13 9.47
CA SER A 24 24.87 -16.93 10.67
C SER A 24 23.57 -16.49 11.36
N ARG A 25 23.00 -17.37 12.20
CA ARG A 25 21.87 -17.01 13.07
C ARG A 25 22.21 -15.88 14.04
N GLN A 26 23.46 -15.77 14.48
CA GLN A 26 23.89 -14.68 15.35
C GLN A 26 23.78 -13.33 14.63
N VAL A 27 24.16 -13.26 13.35
CA VAL A 27 23.99 -12.05 12.53
C VAL A 27 22.50 -11.74 12.36
N PHE A 28 21.66 -12.74 12.10
CA PHE A 28 20.21 -12.55 12.02
C PHE A 28 19.64 -11.89 13.27
N TYR A 29 19.93 -12.44 14.46
CA TYR A 29 19.40 -11.90 15.72
C TYR A 29 20.03 -10.57 16.16
N LEU A 30 21.06 -10.10 15.45
CA LEU A 30 21.59 -8.75 15.62
C LEU A 30 20.71 -7.68 14.95
N HIS A 31 19.95 -8.08 13.92
CA HIS A 31 19.12 -7.19 13.11
C HIS A 31 17.63 -7.38 13.33
N PHE A 32 17.20 -8.60 13.66
CA PHE A 32 15.79 -8.96 13.78
C PHE A 32 15.54 -9.76 15.05
N HIS A 33 14.50 -9.39 15.79
CA HIS A 33 14.01 -10.13 16.94
C HIS A 33 13.51 -11.51 16.55
N ASP A 34 12.74 -11.57 15.46
CA ASP A 34 12.13 -12.80 14.97
C ASP A 34 12.02 -12.83 13.43
N ARG A 35 11.49 -13.95 12.94
CA ARG A 35 11.25 -14.18 11.52
C ARG A 35 10.25 -13.19 10.94
N ASP A 36 9.17 -12.88 11.65
CA ASP A 36 8.07 -12.08 11.13
C ASP A 36 8.53 -10.62 10.95
N GLU A 37 9.37 -10.11 11.84
CA GLU A 37 10.06 -8.83 11.70
C GLU A 37 10.99 -8.82 10.48
N ALA A 38 11.78 -9.89 10.28
CA ALA A 38 12.67 -9.99 9.11
C ALA A 38 11.89 -10.02 7.78
N ILE A 39 10.80 -10.79 7.72
CA ILE A 39 9.91 -10.84 6.55
C ILE A 39 9.28 -9.48 6.32
N THR A 40 8.70 -8.87 7.36
CA THR A 40 8.05 -7.55 7.27
C THR A 40 9.02 -6.49 6.78
N THR A 41 10.22 -6.43 7.37
CA THR A 41 11.26 -5.45 7.00
C THR A 41 11.64 -5.62 5.53
N ALA A 42 11.88 -6.86 5.08
CA ALA A 42 12.20 -7.10 3.68
C ALA A 42 11.08 -6.66 2.72
N VAL A 43 9.82 -6.86 3.08
CA VAL A 43 8.66 -6.44 2.26
C VAL A 43 8.50 -4.93 2.28
N ALA A 44 8.59 -4.31 3.46
CA ALA A 44 8.48 -2.87 3.62
C ALA A 44 9.60 -2.12 2.89
N ASP A 45 10.83 -2.61 2.97
CA ASP A 45 11.98 -2.04 2.25
C ASP A 45 11.80 -2.16 0.73
N SER A 46 11.36 -3.34 0.24
CA SER A 46 11.10 -3.53 -1.19
C SER A 46 9.99 -2.61 -1.70
N LEU A 47 8.94 -2.41 -0.89
CA LEU A 47 7.86 -1.48 -1.22
C LEU A 47 8.36 -0.03 -1.22
N ALA A 48 9.14 0.37 -0.22
CA ALA A 48 9.70 1.72 -0.11
C ALA A 48 10.74 2.02 -1.21
N GLU A 49 11.43 1.01 -1.72
CA GLU A 49 12.33 1.13 -2.88
C GLU A 49 11.55 1.28 -4.19
N ALA A 50 10.42 0.56 -4.32
CA ALA A 50 9.58 0.67 -5.51
C ALA A 50 8.89 2.03 -5.62
N LEU A 51 8.48 2.62 -4.48
CA LEU A 51 7.72 3.87 -4.45
C LEU A 51 8.62 5.12 -4.42
N PRO A 52 8.28 6.17 -5.18
CA PRO A 52 8.99 7.44 -5.09
C PRO A 52 8.84 8.03 -3.68
N ARG A 53 9.94 8.58 -3.14
CA ARG A 53 9.98 9.11 -1.77
C ARG A 53 9.36 10.49 -1.62
N ASP A 54 9.38 11.28 -2.69
CA ASP A 54 8.82 12.63 -2.72
C ASP A 54 7.62 12.67 -3.67
N THR A 55 6.51 13.17 -3.14
CA THR A 55 5.32 13.56 -3.91
C THR A 55 5.03 15.02 -3.56
N GLY A 56 5.08 15.91 -4.53
CA GLY A 56 4.79 17.33 -4.39
C GLY A 56 3.52 17.78 -5.12
N SER A 57 3.03 17.00 -6.09
CA SER A 57 1.85 17.33 -6.89
C SER A 57 0.74 16.26 -6.83
N LYS A 58 -0.47 16.63 -7.27
CA LYS A 58 -1.61 15.70 -7.43
C LYS A 58 -1.23 14.56 -8.38
N GLU A 59 -0.56 14.86 -9.48
CA GLU A 59 -0.15 13.91 -10.51
C GLU A 59 0.87 12.90 -9.95
N GLU A 60 1.85 13.36 -9.18
CA GLU A 60 2.83 12.51 -8.51
C GLU A 60 2.18 11.62 -7.44
N ALA A 61 1.23 12.16 -6.69
CA ALA A 61 0.46 11.39 -5.71
C ALA A 61 -0.36 10.27 -6.37
N LEU A 62 -1.06 10.57 -7.48
CA LEU A 62 -1.76 9.56 -8.28
C LEU A 62 -0.80 8.49 -8.81
N ALA A 63 0.34 8.91 -9.37
CA ALA A 63 1.35 7.99 -9.89
C ALA A 63 1.91 7.06 -8.79
N LEU A 64 2.13 7.57 -7.58
CA LEU A 64 2.56 6.77 -6.42
C LEU A 64 1.50 5.71 -6.07
N ILE A 65 0.22 6.08 -5.99
CA ILE A 65 -0.87 5.14 -5.68
C ILE A 65 -0.98 4.05 -6.75
N HIS A 66 -0.89 4.41 -8.03
CA HIS A 66 -0.86 3.42 -9.11
C HIS A 66 0.37 2.53 -9.05
N ARG A 67 1.53 3.07 -8.69
CA ARG A 67 2.75 2.27 -8.54
C ARG A 67 2.64 1.31 -7.37
N PHE A 68 2.03 1.73 -6.26
CA PHE A 68 1.70 0.84 -5.14
C PHE A 68 0.82 -0.32 -5.61
N LEU A 69 -0.24 -0.03 -6.36
CA LEU A 69 -1.11 -1.05 -6.92
C LEU A 69 -0.37 -1.96 -7.93
N GLY A 70 0.48 -1.40 -8.77
CA GLY A 70 1.34 -2.15 -9.69
C GLY A 70 2.30 -3.09 -8.94
N PHE A 71 2.87 -2.63 -7.83
CA PHE A 71 3.69 -3.45 -6.96
C PHE A 71 2.87 -4.59 -6.34
N THR A 72 1.68 -4.30 -5.79
CA THR A 72 0.85 -5.34 -5.15
C THR A 72 0.35 -6.37 -6.14
N THR A 73 -0.11 -5.93 -7.32
CA THR A 73 -0.58 -6.79 -8.41
C THR A 73 0.54 -7.64 -9.01
N GLY A 74 1.78 -7.13 -9.07
CA GLY A 74 2.96 -7.89 -9.51
C GLY A 74 3.46 -8.93 -8.49
N HIS A 75 3.05 -8.82 -7.22
CA HIS A 75 3.55 -9.66 -6.13
C HIS A 75 2.42 -10.43 -5.42
N VAL A 76 1.35 -10.84 -6.13
CA VAL A 76 0.19 -11.54 -5.51
C VAL A 76 0.59 -12.76 -4.67
N ALA A 77 1.53 -13.57 -5.14
CA ALA A 77 2.00 -14.77 -4.42
C ALA A 77 2.56 -14.40 -3.03
N LEU A 78 3.32 -13.30 -2.94
CA LEU A 78 3.83 -12.78 -1.68
C LEU A 78 2.68 -12.44 -0.71
N TYR A 79 1.72 -11.61 -1.14
CA TYR A 79 0.62 -11.19 -0.27
C TYR A 79 -0.28 -12.36 0.14
N THR A 80 -0.44 -13.36 -0.74
CA THR A 80 -1.15 -14.61 -0.44
C THR A 80 -0.45 -15.40 0.65
N ASN A 81 0.88 -15.56 0.53
CA ASN A 81 1.69 -16.31 1.49
C ASN A 81 1.80 -15.62 2.85
N LEU A 82 1.63 -14.31 2.92
CA LEU A 82 1.61 -13.56 4.18
C LEU A 82 0.21 -13.53 4.82
N TYR A 83 -0.85 -13.89 4.10
CA TYR A 83 -2.23 -13.74 4.55
C TYR A 83 -2.47 -14.42 5.93
N ARG A 84 -3.15 -13.70 6.84
CA ARG A 84 -3.41 -14.12 8.23
C ARG A 84 -2.17 -14.37 9.10
N SER A 85 -1.00 -13.85 8.73
CA SER A 85 0.17 -13.79 9.60
C SER A 85 0.29 -12.43 10.31
N SER A 86 1.01 -12.38 11.43
CA SER A 86 1.47 -11.15 12.08
C SER A 86 2.19 -10.21 11.10
N ALA A 87 2.99 -10.77 10.19
CA ALA A 87 3.70 -10.02 9.16
C ALA A 87 2.74 -9.31 8.18
N SER A 88 1.55 -9.85 7.90
CA SER A 88 0.57 -9.17 7.04
C SER A 88 0.06 -7.86 7.63
N GLU A 89 -0.16 -7.81 8.95
CA GLU A 89 -0.60 -6.60 9.64
C GLU A 89 0.49 -5.54 9.64
N GLN A 90 1.74 -5.95 9.89
CA GLN A 90 2.87 -5.03 9.88
C GLN A 90 3.17 -4.50 8.47
N VAL A 91 3.11 -5.35 7.43
CA VAL A 91 3.22 -4.91 6.04
C VAL A 91 2.09 -3.95 5.66
N ALA A 92 0.85 -4.23 6.07
CA ALA A 92 -0.27 -3.31 5.86
C ALA A 92 -0.06 -1.97 6.57
N THR A 93 0.56 -1.97 7.75
CA THR A 93 0.93 -0.75 8.47
C THR A 93 2.01 0.04 7.72
N ALA A 94 3.07 -0.62 7.25
CA ALA A 94 4.11 0.00 6.43
C ALA A 94 3.54 0.61 5.15
N ALA A 95 2.66 -0.11 4.45
CA ALA A 95 1.97 0.38 3.27
C ALA A 95 1.12 1.64 3.56
N ARG A 96 0.36 1.65 4.66
CA ARG A 96 -0.42 2.84 5.06
C ARG A 96 0.49 4.05 5.31
N THR A 97 1.61 3.85 5.99
CA THR A 97 2.60 4.90 6.25
C THR A 97 3.15 5.48 4.94
N LEU A 98 3.49 4.62 3.97
CA LEU A 98 4.01 5.05 2.67
C LEU A 98 2.97 5.77 1.80
N LEU A 99 1.70 5.33 1.86
CA LEU A 99 0.61 5.93 1.08
C LEU A 99 0.10 7.25 1.67
N HIS A 100 0.27 7.46 2.98
CA HIS A 100 -0.34 8.57 3.69
C HIS A 100 0.01 9.95 3.09
N PRO A 101 1.27 10.30 2.78
CA PRO A 101 1.61 11.61 2.22
C PRO A 101 0.91 11.88 0.88
N ALA A 102 0.88 10.90 -0.03
CA ALA A 102 0.18 11.02 -1.31
C ALA A 102 -1.33 11.22 -1.10
N CYS A 103 -1.93 10.50 -0.16
CA CYS A 103 -3.35 10.64 0.17
C CYS A 103 -3.68 12.02 0.78
N VAL A 104 -2.77 12.61 1.57
CA VAL A 104 -2.92 13.99 2.07
C VAL A 104 -2.95 14.99 0.92
N ILE A 105 -2.06 14.84 -0.06
CA ILE A 105 -2.02 15.72 -1.25
C ILE A 105 -3.34 15.63 -2.02
N LEU A 106 -3.84 14.42 -2.25
CA LEU A 106 -5.13 14.22 -2.92
C LEU A 106 -6.29 14.81 -2.11
N ALA A 107 -6.32 14.59 -0.79
CA ALA A 107 -7.35 15.14 0.07
C ALA A 107 -7.39 16.68 0.00
N ARG A 108 -6.22 17.32 0.07
CA ARG A 108 -6.10 18.78 -0.09
C ARG A 108 -6.52 19.26 -1.48
N SER A 109 -6.21 18.51 -2.53
CA SER A 109 -6.63 18.86 -3.89
C SER A 109 -8.16 18.92 -4.05
N VAL A 110 -8.90 18.12 -3.27
CA VAL A 110 -10.38 18.12 -3.25
C VAL A 110 -10.93 19.24 -2.38
N LEU A 111 -10.34 19.44 -1.20
CA LEU A 111 -10.84 20.41 -0.22
C LEU A 111 -10.45 21.86 -0.57
N GLY A 112 -9.40 22.04 -1.36
CA GLY A 112 -8.76 23.33 -1.62
C GLY A 112 -7.89 23.79 -0.44
N ASP A 113 -7.14 24.87 -0.65
CA ASP A 113 -6.34 25.48 0.41
C ASP A 113 -7.26 26.16 1.45
N SER A 114 -7.15 25.76 2.72
CA SER A 114 -7.80 26.48 3.81
C SER A 114 -6.94 27.67 4.23
N SER A 115 -7.42 28.89 3.95
CA SER A 115 -6.80 30.14 4.43
C SER A 115 -7.54 30.74 5.63
N ALA A 116 -8.28 29.94 6.39
CA ALA A 116 -9.19 30.45 7.41
C ALA A 116 -8.43 31.11 8.58
N ALA A 117 -8.72 32.38 8.83
CA ALA A 117 -8.19 33.11 9.99
C ALA A 117 -8.81 32.61 11.31
N ASP A 118 -10.06 32.12 11.26
CA ASP A 118 -10.82 31.63 12.41
C ASP A 118 -10.32 30.24 12.88
N PRO A 119 -9.92 30.08 14.16
CA PRO A 119 -9.51 28.79 14.73
C PRO A 119 -10.54 27.67 14.60
N ALA A 120 -11.84 27.96 14.74
CA ALA A 120 -12.90 26.94 14.69
C ALA A 120 -13.11 26.39 13.26
N VAL A 121 -12.88 27.24 12.25
CA VAL A 121 -12.92 26.83 10.84
C VAL A 121 -11.69 25.99 10.51
N ARG A 122 -10.50 26.37 10.98
CA ARG A 122 -9.26 25.57 10.79
C ARG A 122 -9.35 24.19 11.40
N ASP A 123 -9.90 24.07 12.61
CA ASP A 123 -10.08 22.76 13.26
C ASP A 123 -11.00 21.87 12.41
N ARG A 124 -12.15 22.40 11.98
CA ARG A 124 -13.07 21.68 11.09
C ARG A 124 -12.39 21.22 9.80
N ASP A 125 -11.62 22.09 9.14
CA ASP A 125 -10.94 21.74 7.89
C ASP A 125 -9.87 20.67 8.11
N THR A 126 -9.17 20.70 9.26
CA THR A 126 -8.22 19.67 9.65
C THR A 126 -8.90 18.30 9.81
N TRP A 127 -10.05 18.26 10.50
CA TRP A 127 -10.84 17.03 10.64
C TRP A 127 -11.33 16.49 9.28
N ARG A 128 -11.72 17.38 8.36
CA ARG A 128 -12.14 17.00 7.01
C ARG A 128 -10.99 16.44 6.19
N GLU A 129 -9.81 17.07 6.23
CA GLU A 129 -8.59 16.59 5.58
C GLU A 129 -8.22 15.20 6.11
N GLN A 130 -8.22 15.03 7.44
CA GLN A 130 -7.91 13.74 8.08
C GLN A 130 -8.91 12.65 7.66
N ALA A 131 -10.22 12.93 7.72
CA ALA A 131 -11.25 11.98 7.33
C ALA A 131 -11.11 11.54 5.86
N LEU A 132 -10.86 12.48 4.94
CA LEU A 132 -10.67 12.18 3.52
C LEU A 132 -9.37 11.41 3.29
N THR A 133 -8.28 11.77 3.97
CA THR A 133 -7.01 11.04 3.92
C THR A 133 -7.17 9.59 4.40
N THR A 134 -7.87 9.38 5.52
CA THR A 134 -8.17 8.03 6.04
C THR A 134 -9.01 7.23 5.06
N LEU A 135 -10.02 7.86 4.44
CA LEU A 135 -10.84 7.22 3.42
C LEU A 135 -10.01 6.81 2.20
N LEU A 136 -9.14 7.68 1.71
CA LEU A 136 -8.28 7.42 0.55
C LEU A 136 -7.29 6.28 0.83
N VAL A 137 -6.57 6.33 1.96
CA VAL A 137 -5.64 5.26 2.36
C VAL A 137 -6.40 3.94 2.50
N GLY A 138 -7.56 3.95 3.17
CA GLY A 138 -8.41 2.78 3.33
C GLY A 138 -8.90 2.21 2.00
N GLY A 139 -9.36 3.08 1.09
CA GLY A 139 -9.83 2.68 -0.24
C GLY A 139 -8.76 2.04 -1.11
N VAL A 140 -7.55 2.62 -1.15
CA VAL A 140 -6.41 2.05 -1.89
C VAL A 140 -6.01 0.67 -1.34
N MET A 141 -5.94 0.55 -0.01
CA MET A 141 -5.64 -0.72 0.65
C MET A 141 -6.72 -1.77 0.35
N GLU A 142 -7.98 -1.37 0.33
CA GLU A 142 -9.13 -2.26 0.09
C GLU A 142 -9.21 -2.74 -1.37
N VAL A 143 -8.95 -1.86 -2.34
CA VAL A 143 -8.84 -2.25 -3.77
C VAL A 143 -7.71 -3.26 -3.95
N SER A 144 -6.56 -3.01 -3.33
CA SER A 144 -5.40 -3.92 -3.40
C SER A 144 -5.70 -5.28 -2.75
N ARG A 145 -6.35 -5.29 -1.58
CA ARG A 145 -6.78 -6.52 -0.90
C ARG A 145 -7.75 -7.32 -1.77
N ARG A 146 -8.78 -6.65 -2.31
CA ARG A 146 -9.79 -7.27 -3.17
C ARG A 146 -9.18 -7.88 -4.44
N TRP A 147 -8.15 -7.24 -5.01
CA TRP A 147 -7.39 -7.79 -6.12
C TRP A 147 -6.69 -9.10 -5.76
N VAL A 148 -5.95 -9.12 -4.65
CA VAL A 148 -5.23 -10.32 -4.17
C VAL A 148 -6.21 -11.47 -3.89
N GLU A 149 -7.39 -11.17 -3.32
CA GLU A 149 -8.42 -12.18 -3.06
C GLU A 149 -9.05 -12.73 -4.35
N ALA A 150 -9.33 -11.87 -5.35
CA ALA A 150 -9.85 -12.33 -6.64
C ALA A 150 -8.88 -13.29 -7.33
N ARG A 151 -7.57 -12.99 -7.25
CA ARG A 151 -6.49 -13.77 -7.85
C ARG A 151 -6.23 -15.12 -7.19
N THR A 152 -6.64 -15.29 -5.95
CA THR A 152 -6.49 -16.56 -5.19
C THR A 152 -7.76 -17.40 -5.18
N GLY A 153 -8.89 -16.84 -5.64
CA GLY A 153 -10.17 -17.54 -5.78
C GLY A 153 -10.55 -17.85 -7.22
N ASP A 154 -11.86 -17.85 -7.50
CA ASP A 154 -12.47 -18.26 -8.78
C ASP A 154 -12.12 -17.37 -9.98
N HIS A 155 -11.36 -16.30 -9.77
CA HIS A 155 -11.08 -15.25 -10.74
C HIS A 155 -9.58 -15.13 -11.03
N ALA A 156 -8.86 -16.25 -10.95
CA ALA A 156 -7.42 -16.32 -11.18
C ALA A 156 -6.97 -15.98 -12.62
N ASP A 157 -7.88 -15.76 -13.57
CA ASP A 157 -7.52 -15.38 -14.95
C ASP A 157 -7.92 -13.94 -15.30
N ILE A 158 -8.37 -13.14 -14.31
CA ILE A 158 -8.68 -11.73 -14.54
C ILE A 158 -7.41 -10.95 -14.91
N ASP A 159 -7.54 -10.09 -15.93
CA ASP A 159 -6.51 -9.17 -16.40
C ASP A 159 -6.05 -8.20 -15.28
N PRO A 160 -4.75 -8.13 -14.95
CA PRO A 160 -4.18 -7.15 -14.01
C PRO A 160 -4.58 -5.69 -14.25
N ALA A 161 -4.88 -5.31 -15.50
CA ALA A 161 -5.36 -3.97 -15.83
C ALA A 161 -6.67 -3.60 -15.11
N ILE A 162 -7.51 -4.59 -14.76
CA ILE A 162 -8.78 -4.38 -14.07
C ILE A 162 -8.56 -3.79 -12.67
N ALA A 163 -7.46 -4.14 -11.99
CA ALA A 163 -7.15 -3.54 -10.70
C ALA A 163 -6.98 -2.02 -10.81
N HIS A 164 -6.24 -1.57 -11.84
CA HIS A 164 -6.02 -0.15 -12.10
C HIS A 164 -7.32 0.57 -12.47
N GLN A 165 -8.17 -0.06 -13.28
CA GLN A 165 -9.50 0.49 -13.63
C GLN A 165 -10.41 0.64 -12.39
N MET A 166 -10.43 -0.35 -11.49
CA MET A 166 -11.18 -0.26 -10.23
C MET A 166 -10.70 0.91 -9.38
N LEU A 167 -9.38 1.11 -9.27
CA LEU A 167 -8.80 2.24 -8.57
C LEU A 167 -9.19 3.56 -9.24
N ASP A 168 -9.08 3.65 -10.57
CA ASP A 168 -9.47 4.84 -11.33
C ASP A 168 -10.93 5.21 -11.11
N ASP A 169 -11.84 4.23 -11.15
CA ASP A 169 -13.27 4.45 -10.92
C ASP A 169 -13.54 4.96 -9.49
N CYS A 170 -12.87 4.38 -8.49
CA CYS A 170 -12.97 4.85 -7.10
C CYS A 170 -12.42 6.27 -6.93
N LEU A 171 -11.24 6.56 -7.48
CA LEU A 171 -10.63 7.89 -7.41
C LEU A 171 -11.47 8.92 -8.16
N ARG A 172 -12.05 8.57 -9.32
CA ARG A 172 -12.94 9.44 -10.08
C ARG A 172 -14.15 9.88 -9.26
N LEU A 173 -14.80 8.93 -8.58
CA LEU A 173 -15.94 9.21 -7.70
C LEU A 173 -15.57 10.13 -6.54
N LEU A 174 -14.36 9.97 -5.97
CA LEU A 174 -13.91 10.72 -4.80
C LEU A 174 -13.36 12.10 -5.15
N LEU A 175 -12.66 12.22 -6.28
CA LEU A 175 -12.00 13.46 -6.72
C LEU A 175 -12.91 14.36 -7.54
N GLY A 176 -14.08 13.87 -7.98
CA GLY A 176 -15.07 14.66 -8.72
C GLY A 176 -14.71 14.92 -10.18
N ASP A 177 -13.74 14.19 -10.72
CA ASP A 177 -13.36 14.26 -12.14
C ASP A 177 -14.47 13.58 -12.98
N ALA A 178 -15.50 14.31 -13.41
CA ALA A 178 -16.52 13.77 -14.30
C ALA A 178 -15.89 13.27 -15.62
N PRO A 179 -16.41 12.20 -16.26
CA PRO A 179 -15.94 11.83 -17.60
C PRO A 179 -16.10 13.04 -18.54
N PRO A 180 -15.21 13.24 -19.52
CA PRO A 180 -15.46 14.22 -20.57
C PRO A 180 -16.83 13.89 -21.17
N ARG A 181 -17.73 14.88 -21.17
CA ARG A 181 -19.00 14.73 -21.88
C ARG A 181 -18.64 14.57 -23.36
N ASP A 182 -18.89 13.39 -23.92
CA ASP A 182 -18.90 13.22 -25.36
C ASP A 182 -19.92 14.24 -25.92
N VAL A 183 -19.41 15.19 -26.72
CA VAL A 183 -20.20 16.13 -27.54
C VAL A 183 -20.20 15.61 -28.96
#